data_AF-A0A1M7TKR1-F1
#
_entry.id   AF-A0A1M7TKR1-F1
#
_cell.length_a   1.000
_cell.length_b   1.000
_cell.length_c   1.000
_cell.angle_alpha   90.00
_cell.angle_beta   90.00
_cell.angle_gamma   90.00
#
_symmetry.space_group_name_H-M   'P 1'
#
loop_
_entity.id
_entity.type
_entity.pdbx_description
1 polymer ?
#
loop_
_entity_poly.entity_id
_entity_poly.type
_entity_poly.pdbx_seq_one_letter_code
_entity_poly.pdbx_strand_id
1 'polypeptide(L)'
;MRVHGYGDETAGVCPFSGAGAGDGGTTRSAVSRRAVLAGLAGIAALPVMSGTALAAPPRRPPAPTQSPAAPPPARRPRAARGAHAVGNPRGSDIAVRAGRDAEARFGLMFKKLPAFAPPDALLTALAVSMNDGKAPLSDVKDSDVAFDNPGMPAGYIYLGQFIDHDMTLDKTPLTQQQQDPRATTNYDTPRFDLASVYGRGPAGSPELYDPARPGYLLCNDHDGVRDLPRDDVGAACLGDPRNDENLIVAQFHAVFLRLHNKLRDEGKTFEQAQQLVRWHYQWLIVNDYLPRIVGRDVVDRLVRRRRGGPIEFLGRFYKPRNPRRPYMPVEYSGAAYRFGHSMIRAEYEVHDQHTVPIFGNEGHQDLRGNRPVPADLWIDWNYFFEIPGMSTPDDRNMARLIDTQLSLPLSTLPPTVVAPTAGAITSLAERNLLRGKRLGLPAGQDVAVAMGLEPLTNQQLGLTDPGWKGKAPLWFYVLKEAELLGGHRLGPVGGTIVAEVILGLMACDTASYFTANPGFDPGAGYSMGHLLLWADAIDPRAFEVPEEEDPEDGAADEDEIEDEEPHEEESEVEEPEDDEEPELLEPGEAPDPAATSPVPGPVV
;
A
#
# COMPACT_ATOMS: atom_id res chain seq x y z
N MET A 1 -35.36 -35.47 -53.24
CA MET A 1 -34.07 -36.18 -53.42
C MET A 1 -33.42 -36.26 -52.04
N ARG A 2 -33.35 -37.47 -51.45
CA ARG A 2 -32.61 -37.77 -50.19
C ARG A 2 -31.13 -37.44 -50.43
N VAL A 3 -30.31 -37.05 -49.45
CA VAL A 3 -29.70 -37.86 -48.36
C VAL A 3 -29.14 -36.87 -47.30
N HIS A 4 -29.61 -36.88 -46.04
CA HIS A 4 -28.94 -37.30 -44.78
C HIS A 4 -27.51 -36.79 -44.53
N GLY A 5 -27.11 -36.30 -43.35
CA GLY A 5 -27.80 -36.15 -42.06
C GLY A 5 -26.83 -35.77 -40.90
N TYR A 6 -27.43 -35.40 -39.75
CA TYR A 6 -26.97 -35.43 -38.33
C TYR A 6 -25.69 -34.66 -37.92
N GLY A 7 -25.62 -33.95 -36.78
CA GLY A 7 -26.50 -33.76 -35.61
C GLY A 7 -26.11 -32.43 -34.90
N ASP A 8 -27.05 -31.72 -34.26
CA ASP A 8 -27.35 -31.72 -32.80
C ASP A 8 -26.19 -31.12 -31.97
N GLU A 9 -26.32 -30.11 -31.10
CA GLU A 9 -27.42 -29.71 -30.20
C GLU A 9 -27.41 -28.18 -29.90
N THR A 10 -28.60 -27.74 -29.52
CA THR A 10 -29.08 -26.55 -28.76
C THR A 10 -28.13 -25.97 -27.68
N ALA A 11 -28.13 -24.70 -27.26
CA ALA A 11 -29.19 -23.70 -26.98
C ALA A 11 -28.55 -22.28 -26.93
N GLY A 12 -29.21 -21.14 -27.19
CA GLY A 12 -30.59 -20.78 -26.91
C GLY A 12 -30.71 -19.97 -25.60
N VAL A 13 -30.22 -18.72 -25.55
CA VAL A 13 -31.03 -17.48 -25.40
C VAL A 13 -31.47 -17.12 -23.96
N CYS A 14 -31.05 -15.91 -23.51
CA CYS A 14 -31.67 -15.08 -22.44
C CYS A 14 -33.19 -15.00 -22.59
N PRO A 15 -34.05 -14.91 -21.55
CA PRO A 15 -34.31 -13.64 -20.86
C PRO A 15 -34.87 -13.73 -19.41
N PHE A 16 -34.91 -12.62 -18.65
CA PHE A 16 -36.16 -11.98 -18.18
C PHE A 16 -35.99 -10.97 -17.02
N SER A 17 -36.58 -9.81 -17.25
CA SER A 17 -37.07 -8.80 -16.32
C SER A 17 -38.49 -9.14 -15.83
N GLY A 18 -38.91 -8.60 -14.68
CA GLY A 18 -40.29 -8.74 -14.23
C GLY A 18 -40.67 -7.74 -13.15
N ALA A 19 -41.59 -6.83 -13.49
CA ALA A 19 -42.35 -6.00 -12.57
C ALA A 19 -43.85 -6.19 -12.86
N GLY A 20 -44.70 -6.19 -11.82
CA GLY A 20 -46.12 -5.80 -11.95
C GLY A 20 -47.20 -6.68 -11.31
N ALA A 21 -47.57 -6.34 -10.07
CA ALA A 21 -48.93 -6.22 -9.47
C ALA A 21 -49.95 -7.38 -9.42
N GLY A 22 -50.55 -7.54 -8.23
CA GLY A 22 -51.81 -8.26 -7.99
C GLY A 22 -52.20 -8.26 -6.51
N ASP A 23 -53.43 -7.83 -6.22
CA ASP A 23 -54.00 -7.32 -4.96
C ASP A 23 -54.42 -8.39 -3.92
N GLY A 24 -54.59 -8.03 -2.63
CA GLY A 24 -55.04 -8.96 -1.59
C GLY A 24 -55.00 -8.45 -0.14
N GLY A 25 -56.13 -7.91 0.33
CA GLY A 25 -56.29 -7.23 1.63
C GLY A 25 -56.11 -8.04 2.93
N THR A 26 -55.65 -7.28 3.95
CA THR A 26 -56.06 -7.27 5.36
C THR A 26 -55.98 -8.54 6.22
N THR A 27 -55.19 -8.49 7.31
CA THR A 27 -55.67 -8.30 8.70
C THR A 27 -54.52 -8.30 9.72
N ARG A 28 -54.78 -7.65 10.87
CA ARG A 28 -53.90 -7.35 12.00
C ARG A 28 -53.81 -8.50 13.01
N SER A 29 -52.64 -8.72 13.63
CA SER A 29 -52.44 -8.93 15.09
C SER A 29 -50.91 -9.11 15.34
N ALA A 30 -50.20 -8.23 16.02
CA ALA A 30 -50.13 -7.99 17.47
C ALA A 30 -49.40 -9.09 18.29
N VAL A 31 -48.60 -8.61 19.26
CA VAL A 31 -47.93 -9.29 20.40
C VAL A 31 -46.53 -9.88 20.08
N SER A 32 -45.38 -9.35 20.52
CA SER A 32 -44.82 -8.85 21.80
C SER A 32 -44.06 -9.91 22.65
N ARG A 33 -42.73 -9.71 22.71
CA ARG A 33 -41.75 -9.85 23.82
C ARG A 33 -42.18 -10.58 25.11
N ARG A 34 -41.39 -11.58 25.56
CA ARG A 34 -40.41 -11.55 26.69
C ARG A 34 -40.14 -12.96 27.28
N ALA A 35 -38.84 -13.25 27.47
CA ALA A 35 -38.14 -13.89 28.61
C ALA A 35 -38.74 -15.11 29.37
N VAL A 36 -37.88 -16.09 29.70
CA VAL A 36 -37.41 -16.40 31.08
C VAL A 36 -36.37 -17.56 31.07
N LEU A 37 -35.51 -17.50 32.09
CA LEU A 37 -34.27 -18.22 32.40
C LEU A 37 -34.41 -19.65 33.00
N ALA A 38 -33.26 -20.35 32.97
CA ALA A 38 -32.65 -21.22 33.99
C ALA A 38 -33.10 -22.69 34.20
N GLY A 39 -32.15 -23.61 33.93
CA GLY A 39 -31.44 -24.41 34.94
C GLY A 39 -32.05 -25.76 35.39
N LEU A 40 -31.26 -26.84 35.35
CA LEU A 40 -31.03 -27.79 36.46
C LEU A 40 -30.05 -28.93 36.10
N ALA A 41 -29.24 -29.31 37.10
CA ALA A 41 -28.30 -30.42 37.14
C ALA A 41 -28.97 -31.73 37.61
N GLY A 42 -28.35 -32.89 37.33
CA GLY A 42 -28.76 -34.18 37.89
C GLY A 42 -27.69 -35.27 37.78
N ILE A 43 -27.28 -35.81 38.93
CA ILE A 43 -26.34 -36.91 39.17
C ILE A 43 -27.10 -38.24 39.29
N ALA A 44 -26.53 -39.36 38.83
CA ALA A 44 -26.86 -40.74 39.28
C ALA A 44 -25.65 -41.66 38.98
N ALA A 45 -24.92 -42.22 39.96
CA ALA A 45 -25.20 -43.34 40.87
C ALA A 45 -25.05 -44.75 40.23
N LEU A 46 -24.01 -45.47 40.69
CA LEU A 46 -23.62 -46.85 40.36
C LEU A 46 -24.44 -47.90 41.13
N PRO A 47 -24.54 -49.14 40.62
CA PRO A 47 -24.71 -50.32 41.46
C PRO A 47 -23.49 -51.25 41.43
N VAL A 48 -23.14 -51.76 42.61
CA VAL A 48 -22.18 -52.85 42.86
C VAL A 48 -22.92 -54.17 42.85
N MET A 49 -22.40 -55.19 42.17
CA MET A 49 -22.71 -56.60 42.46
C MET A 49 -21.45 -57.46 42.40
N SER A 50 -21.29 -58.28 43.44
CA SER A 50 -20.19 -59.22 43.65
C SER A 50 -20.57 -60.62 43.12
N GLY A 51 -19.61 -61.40 42.62
CA GLY A 51 -19.85 -62.81 42.32
C GLY A 51 -18.73 -63.56 41.59
N THR A 52 -17.86 -64.19 42.40
CA THR A 52 -17.15 -65.48 42.20
C THR A 52 -16.28 -65.77 40.96
N ALA A 53 -15.03 -66.16 41.26
CA ALA A 53 -13.98 -66.57 40.35
C ALA A 53 -14.16 -67.99 39.76
N LEU A 54 -13.82 -68.12 38.48
CA LEU A 54 -13.36 -69.38 37.86
C LEU A 54 -12.12 -69.08 37.00
N ALA A 55 -11.07 -69.88 37.19
CA ALA A 55 -9.76 -69.73 36.58
C ALA A 55 -9.79 -70.03 35.07
N ALA A 56 -9.15 -69.17 34.28
CA ALA A 56 -8.91 -69.34 32.83
C ALA A 56 -7.39 -69.55 32.57
N PRO A 57 -7.01 -70.27 31.49
CA PRO A 57 -5.64 -70.76 31.28
C PRO A 57 -4.67 -69.63 30.87
N PRO A 58 -3.34 -69.84 30.99
CA PRO A 58 -2.35 -68.79 30.74
C PRO A 58 -2.39 -68.33 29.28
N ARG A 59 -2.62 -67.03 29.07
CA ARG A 59 -2.52 -66.35 27.77
C ARG A 59 -1.05 -66.10 27.42
N ARG A 60 -0.69 -66.41 26.16
CA ARG A 60 0.59 -66.04 25.53
C ARG A 60 0.87 -64.53 25.68
N PRO A 61 2.14 -64.11 25.77
CA PRO A 61 2.49 -62.69 25.81
C PRO A 61 2.05 -61.98 24.52
N PRO A 62 1.54 -60.74 24.61
CA PRO A 62 1.14 -59.99 23.43
C PRO A 62 2.36 -59.62 22.61
N ALA A 63 2.25 -59.77 21.29
CA ALA A 63 3.18 -59.18 20.33
C ALA A 63 3.18 -57.65 20.51
N PRO A 64 4.32 -56.97 20.31
CA PRO A 64 4.40 -55.52 20.46
C PRO A 64 3.41 -54.85 19.51
N THR A 65 2.38 -54.22 20.07
CA THR A 65 1.49 -53.33 19.35
C THR A 65 2.31 -52.14 18.87
N GLN A 66 2.47 -52.02 17.56
CA GLN A 66 2.96 -50.79 16.95
C GLN A 66 2.03 -49.65 17.40
N SER A 67 2.60 -48.63 18.04
CA SER A 67 1.89 -47.39 18.33
C SER A 67 1.24 -46.89 17.03
N PRO A 68 -0.03 -46.48 17.04
CA PRO A 68 -0.63 -45.89 15.85
C PRO A 68 0.21 -44.69 15.44
N ALA A 69 0.61 -44.65 14.17
CA ALA A 69 1.34 -43.53 13.60
C ALA A 69 0.59 -42.24 13.96
N ALA A 70 1.34 -41.22 14.39
CA ALA A 70 0.78 -39.90 14.65
C ALA A 70 -0.05 -39.48 13.42
N PRO A 71 -1.26 -38.94 13.62
CA PRO A 71 -2.04 -38.44 12.50
C PRO A 71 -1.16 -37.48 11.69
N PRO A 72 -1.20 -37.55 10.34
CA PRO A 72 -0.44 -36.63 9.52
C PRO A 72 -0.78 -35.20 9.97
N PRO A 73 0.21 -34.28 10.02
CA PRO A 73 -0.04 -32.91 10.42
C PRO A 73 -1.20 -32.39 9.57
N ALA A 74 -2.19 -31.77 10.22
CA ALA A 74 -3.31 -31.17 9.52
C ALA A 74 -2.74 -30.28 8.41
N ARG A 75 -3.07 -30.59 7.15
CA ARG A 75 -2.62 -29.79 6.01
C ARG A 75 -3.02 -28.34 6.29
N ARG A 76 -2.03 -27.46 6.35
CA ARG A 76 -2.28 -26.03 6.48
C ARG A 76 -3.21 -25.59 5.34
N PRO A 77 -4.22 -24.76 5.61
CA PRO A 77 -5.01 -24.17 4.54
C PRO A 77 -4.08 -23.49 3.54
N ARG A 78 -4.35 -23.65 2.25
CA ARG A 78 -3.58 -22.98 1.20
C ARG A 78 -3.68 -21.46 1.39
N ALA A 79 -2.56 -20.77 1.25
CA ALA A 79 -2.53 -19.33 1.40
C ALA A 79 -3.32 -18.66 0.27
N ALA A 80 -4.01 -17.57 0.60
CA ALA A 80 -4.72 -16.77 -0.38
C ALA A 80 -3.73 -15.86 -1.12
N ARG A 81 -3.95 -15.64 -2.42
CA ARG A 81 -3.24 -14.62 -3.19
C ARG A 81 -4.10 -13.36 -3.28
N GLY A 82 -3.51 -12.21 -2.97
CA GLY A 82 -4.15 -10.90 -3.00
C GLY A 82 -3.54 -10.03 -4.09
N ALA A 83 -4.33 -9.07 -4.56
CA ALA A 83 -3.86 -8.04 -5.49
C ALA A 83 -4.58 -6.71 -5.22
N HIS A 84 -3.84 -5.62 -5.30
CA HIS A 84 -4.30 -4.27 -5.03
C HIS A 84 -5.02 -3.71 -6.24
N ALA A 85 -5.95 -2.80 -5.97
CA ALA A 85 -6.86 -2.24 -6.98
C ALA A 85 -7.70 -3.27 -7.78
N VAL A 86 -7.82 -4.52 -7.30
CA VAL A 86 -8.70 -5.54 -7.89
C VAL A 86 -10.11 -5.46 -7.30
N GLY A 87 -11.07 -5.10 -8.15
CA GLY A 87 -12.48 -5.05 -7.77
C GLY A 87 -12.82 -3.94 -6.77
N ASN A 88 -14.11 -3.82 -6.48
CA ASN A 88 -14.63 -2.89 -5.48
C ASN A 88 -14.73 -3.62 -4.13
N PRO A 89 -14.13 -3.09 -3.04
CA PRO A 89 -14.34 -3.62 -1.71
C PRO A 89 -15.83 -3.73 -1.40
N ARG A 90 -16.20 -4.79 -0.69
CA ARG A 90 -17.58 -5.06 -0.25
C ARG A 90 -18.17 -3.83 0.42
N GLY A 91 -19.28 -3.33 -0.13
CA GLY A 91 -20.00 -2.15 0.36
C GLY A 91 -19.50 -0.79 -0.13
N SER A 92 -18.45 -0.70 -0.96
CA SER A 92 -17.95 0.60 -1.45
C SER A 92 -18.93 1.33 -2.39
N ASP A 93 -19.89 0.63 -2.98
CA ASP A 93 -20.96 1.19 -3.82
C ASP A 93 -22.18 1.68 -3.02
N ILE A 94 -22.03 1.84 -1.68
CA ILE A 94 -23.09 2.24 -0.75
C ILE A 94 -23.82 3.50 -1.20
N ALA A 95 -23.10 4.49 -1.72
CA ALA A 95 -23.66 5.77 -2.18
C ALA A 95 -24.68 5.60 -3.31
N VAL A 96 -24.44 4.63 -4.19
CA VAL A 96 -25.29 4.35 -5.36
C VAL A 96 -26.41 3.37 -5.01
N ARG A 97 -26.15 2.40 -4.13
CA ARG A 97 -27.09 1.31 -3.83
C ARG A 97 -28.01 1.56 -2.63
N ALA A 98 -27.49 2.16 -1.57
CA ALA A 98 -28.24 2.41 -0.32
C ALA A 98 -28.59 3.89 -0.14
N GLY A 99 -27.98 4.77 -0.94
CA GLY A 99 -28.20 6.21 -0.89
C GLY A 99 -27.02 6.93 -0.24
N ARG A 100 -26.87 8.21 -0.60
CA ARG A 100 -25.70 9.04 -0.24
C ARG A 100 -25.58 9.32 1.26
N ASP A 101 -26.71 9.25 1.98
CA ASP A 101 -26.75 9.43 3.43
C ASP A 101 -26.47 8.14 4.21
N ALA A 102 -26.28 6.99 3.57
CA ALA A 102 -26.01 5.74 4.27
C ALA A 102 -24.56 5.69 4.81
N GLU A 103 -24.40 5.09 5.99
CA GLU A 103 -23.10 4.76 6.58
C GLU A 103 -23.09 3.27 6.92
N ALA A 104 -22.07 2.57 6.45
CA ALA A 104 -21.80 1.15 6.65
C ALA A 104 -20.28 0.98 6.78
N ARG A 105 -19.69 -0.09 6.24
CA ARG A 105 -18.22 -0.15 6.06
C ARG A 105 -17.68 1.06 5.30
N PHE A 106 -18.43 1.47 4.28
CA PHE A 106 -18.18 2.68 3.52
C PHE A 106 -19.29 3.71 3.74
N GLY A 107 -19.02 4.94 3.35
CA GLY A 107 -19.97 6.06 3.36
C GLY A 107 -19.41 7.23 2.57
N LEU A 108 -20.12 8.35 2.57
CA LEU A 108 -19.65 9.59 1.96
C LEU A 108 -19.31 10.63 3.01
N MET A 109 -18.15 11.26 2.85
CA MET A 109 -17.74 12.44 3.61
C MET A 109 -18.60 13.65 3.25
N PHE A 110 -18.97 13.80 1.97
CA PHE A 110 -19.78 14.91 1.45
C PHE A 110 -21.15 14.45 0.93
N LYS A 111 -21.97 13.92 1.84
CA LYS A 111 -23.27 13.27 1.56
C LYS A 111 -24.24 14.09 0.70
N LYS A 112 -24.20 15.42 0.83
CA LYS A 112 -25.10 16.36 0.13
C LYS A 112 -24.67 16.70 -1.29
N LEU A 113 -23.41 16.48 -1.65
CA LEU A 113 -22.94 16.77 -3.00
C LEU A 113 -23.49 15.75 -3.99
N PRO A 114 -23.86 16.13 -5.23
CA PRO A 114 -24.29 15.17 -6.24
C PRO A 114 -23.12 14.30 -6.72
N ALA A 115 -23.43 13.14 -7.29
CA ALA A 115 -22.43 12.35 -8.02
C ALA A 115 -22.05 13.05 -9.34
N PHE A 116 -20.77 13.01 -9.68
CA PHE A 116 -20.28 13.46 -10.98
C PHE A 116 -20.16 12.28 -11.94
N ALA A 117 -20.89 12.36 -13.06
CA ALA A 117 -21.00 11.28 -14.04
C ALA A 117 -20.76 11.81 -15.46
N PRO A 118 -19.53 12.19 -15.82
CA PRO A 118 -19.20 12.60 -17.19
C PRO A 118 -19.32 11.40 -18.17
N PRO A 119 -19.37 11.65 -19.49
CA PRO A 119 -19.28 10.59 -20.50
C PRO A 119 -18.02 9.74 -20.33
N ASP A 120 -18.12 8.42 -20.53
CA ASP A 120 -16.98 7.50 -20.37
C ASP A 120 -15.84 7.84 -21.35
N ALA A 121 -16.17 8.28 -22.57
CA ALA A 121 -15.17 8.69 -23.56
C ALA A 121 -14.26 9.83 -23.07
N LEU A 122 -14.77 10.77 -22.26
CA LEU A 122 -13.94 11.82 -21.67
C LEU A 122 -13.00 11.26 -20.61
N LEU A 123 -13.46 10.29 -19.82
CA LEU A 123 -12.64 9.62 -18.81
C LEU A 123 -11.54 8.76 -19.45
N THR A 124 -11.86 8.02 -20.51
CA THR A 124 -10.88 7.24 -21.28
C THR A 124 -9.85 8.15 -21.95
N ALA A 125 -10.28 9.25 -22.59
CA ALA A 125 -9.35 10.22 -23.19
C ALA A 125 -8.43 10.88 -22.14
N LEU A 126 -8.99 11.25 -20.98
CA LEU A 126 -8.19 11.78 -19.87
C LEU A 126 -7.18 10.76 -19.34
N ALA A 127 -7.57 9.50 -19.22
CA ALA A 127 -6.67 8.43 -18.78
C ALA A 127 -5.45 8.28 -19.70
N VAL A 128 -5.64 8.43 -21.01
CA VAL A 128 -4.54 8.37 -22.00
C VAL A 128 -3.55 9.52 -21.80
N SER A 129 -4.01 10.72 -21.44
CA SER A 129 -3.12 11.86 -21.18
C SER A 129 -2.40 11.84 -19.83
N MET A 130 -2.71 10.87 -18.96
CA MET A 130 -2.11 10.73 -17.63
C MET A 130 -0.89 9.80 -17.61
N ASN A 131 -0.23 9.59 -18.75
CA ASN A 131 0.93 8.71 -18.89
C ASN A 131 2.16 9.54 -19.20
N ASP A 132 3.24 9.36 -18.43
CA ASP A 132 4.51 10.07 -18.61
C ASP A 132 5.29 9.63 -19.86
N GLY A 133 4.97 8.46 -20.42
CA GLY A 133 5.63 7.90 -21.61
C GLY A 133 7.04 7.40 -21.36
N LYS A 134 7.52 7.33 -20.10
CA LYS A 134 8.91 7.01 -19.77
C LYS A 134 9.07 5.51 -19.50
N ALA A 135 9.93 4.84 -20.28
CA ALA A 135 10.26 3.43 -20.07
C ALA A 135 11.12 3.24 -18.81
N PRO A 136 11.12 2.04 -18.19
CA PRO A 136 12.03 1.74 -17.09
C PRO A 136 13.49 1.95 -17.49
N LEU A 137 14.26 2.55 -16.59
CA LEU A 137 15.69 2.80 -16.79
C LEU A 137 16.54 1.58 -16.40
N SER A 138 17.79 1.56 -16.88
CA SER A 138 18.79 0.56 -16.45
C SER A 138 19.36 0.85 -15.07
N ASP A 139 19.33 2.11 -14.66
CA ASP A 139 19.85 2.60 -13.38
C ASP A 139 18.99 3.80 -12.93
N VAL A 140 18.69 3.88 -11.64
CA VAL A 140 17.91 4.98 -11.05
C VAL A 140 18.66 6.31 -11.10
N LYS A 141 20.00 6.31 -11.11
CA LYS A 141 20.81 7.55 -11.24
C LYS A 141 20.57 8.30 -12.55
N ASP A 142 20.12 7.59 -13.59
CA ASP A 142 19.77 8.16 -14.89
C ASP A 142 18.37 8.81 -14.89
N SER A 143 17.65 8.74 -13.77
CA SER A 143 16.32 9.31 -13.61
C SER A 143 16.33 10.82 -13.79
N ASP A 144 15.32 11.31 -14.52
CA ASP A 144 15.00 12.73 -14.58
C ASP A 144 14.49 13.21 -13.21
N VAL A 145 15.42 13.72 -12.40
CA VAL A 145 15.19 14.17 -11.02
C VAL A 145 14.15 15.30 -10.93
N ALA A 146 13.83 16.00 -12.03
CA ALA A 146 12.79 17.03 -12.04
C ALA A 146 11.38 16.44 -11.79
N PHE A 147 11.20 15.13 -12.02
CA PHE A 147 9.96 14.41 -11.77
C PHE A 147 9.92 13.75 -10.40
N ASP A 148 11.02 13.82 -9.65
CA ASP A 148 11.16 13.24 -8.33
C ASP A 148 10.85 14.28 -7.25
N ASN A 149 10.35 13.78 -6.12
CA ASN A 149 10.12 14.54 -4.92
C ASN A 149 11.37 14.45 -4.02
N PRO A 150 12.24 15.47 -3.98
CA PRO A 150 13.52 15.39 -3.27
C PRO A 150 13.36 15.26 -1.74
N GLY A 151 12.16 15.52 -1.20
CA GLY A 151 11.87 15.38 0.23
C GLY A 151 11.21 14.07 0.62
N MET A 152 11.03 13.13 -0.31
CA MET A 152 10.22 11.93 -0.10
C MET A 152 10.87 10.66 -0.65
N PRO A 153 11.61 9.93 0.19
CA PRO A 153 12.09 8.59 -0.16
C PRO A 153 10.94 7.66 -0.58
N ALA A 154 11.19 6.80 -1.56
CA ALA A 154 10.17 5.97 -2.19
C ALA A 154 9.55 4.93 -1.25
N GLY A 155 10.21 4.60 -0.14
CA GLY A 155 9.64 3.74 0.90
C GLY A 155 8.32 4.28 1.47
N TYR A 156 8.09 5.59 1.45
CA TYR A 156 6.81 6.18 1.89
C TYR A 156 5.64 5.86 0.95
N ILE A 157 5.88 5.50 -0.32
CA ILE A 157 4.85 4.98 -1.23
C ILE A 157 4.29 3.68 -0.65
N TYR A 158 5.19 2.75 -0.33
CA TYR A 158 4.87 1.40 0.12
C TYR A 158 4.39 1.36 1.57
N LEU A 159 4.87 2.28 2.43
CA LEU A 159 4.27 2.52 3.74
C LEU A 159 2.81 2.98 3.58
N GLY A 160 2.53 3.90 2.64
CA GLY A 160 1.17 4.33 2.32
C GLY A 160 0.27 3.20 1.83
N GLN A 161 0.78 2.33 0.97
CA GLN A 161 0.09 1.13 0.50
C GLN A 161 -0.21 0.15 1.64
N PHE A 162 0.76 -0.08 2.54
CA PHE A 162 0.58 -0.92 3.73
C PHE A 162 -0.49 -0.34 4.67
N ILE A 163 -0.54 0.99 4.83
CA ILE A 163 -1.58 1.70 5.57
C ILE A 163 -2.97 1.52 4.93
N ASP A 164 -3.08 1.65 3.60
CA ASP A 164 -4.34 1.37 2.88
C ASP A 164 -4.83 -0.05 3.14
N HIS A 165 -3.92 -1.03 3.07
CA HIS A 165 -4.25 -2.43 3.29
C HIS A 165 -4.82 -2.66 4.68
N ASP A 166 -4.15 -2.16 5.73
CA ASP A 166 -4.60 -2.33 7.11
C ASP A 166 -5.97 -1.68 7.34
N MET A 167 -6.14 -0.42 6.93
CA MET A 167 -7.36 0.33 7.19
C MET A 167 -8.55 -0.11 6.33
N THR A 168 -8.32 -0.75 5.18
CA THR A 168 -9.38 -1.24 4.29
C THR A 168 -9.60 -2.74 4.38
N LEU A 169 -8.96 -3.47 5.30
CA LEU A 169 -9.13 -4.93 5.40
C LEU A 169 -10.59 -5.33 5.75
N ASP A 170 -11.09 -6.39 5.09
CA ASP A 170 -12.35 -7.06 5.46
C ASP A 170 -12.04 -8.44 6.02
N LYS A 171 -12.14 -8.61 7.34
CA LYS A 171 -11.92 -9.89 8.02
C LYS A 171 -13.17 -10.76 8.03
N THR A 172 -14.28 -10.29 7.44
CA THR A 172 -15.55 -11.03 7.41
C THR A 172 -15.37 -12.33 6.60
N PRO A 173 -15.69 -13.52 7.13
CA PRO A 173 -15.59 -14.77 6.38
C PRO A 173 -16.44 -14.72 5.09
N LEU A 174 -15.98 -15.34 4.01
CA LEU A 174 -16.63 -15.26 2.69
C LEU A 174 -18.13 -15.62 2.72
N THR A 175 -18.52 -16.64 3.49
CA THR A 175 -19.93 -17.04 3.65
C THR A 175 -20.78 -15.92 4.28
N GLN A 176 -20.22 -15.16 5.22
CA GLN A 176 -20.88 -13.99 5.80
C GLN A 176 -20.84 -12.79 4.85
N GLN A 177 -19.77 -12.63 4.06
CA GLN A 177 -19.74 -11.61 3.01
C GLN A 177 -20.84 -11.83 1.97
N GLN A 178 -21.13 -13.09 1.59
CA GLN A 178 -22.22 -13.43 0.69
C GLN A 178 -23.61 -13.15 1.30
N GLN A 179 -23.74 -13.28 2.63
CA GLN A 179 -24.97 -12.98 3.36
C GLN A 179 -25.17 -11.47 3.58
N ASP A 180 -24.08 -10.70 3.72
CA ASP A 180 -24.07 -9.24 3.82
C ASP A 180 -23.17 -8.61 2.75
N PRO A 181 -23.53 -8.71 1.45
CA PRO A 181 -22.69 -8.24 0.34
C PRO A 181 -22.48 -6.73 0.35
N ARG A 182 -23.22 -6.00 1.17
CA ARG A 182 -23.16 -4.54 1.29
C ARG A 182 -22.47 -4.08 2.57
N ALA A 183 -22.00 -5.00 3.40
CA ALA A 183 -21.38 -4.71 4.69
C ALA A 183 -22.22 -3.78 5.58
N THR A 184 -23.54 -3.96 5.56
CA THR A 184 -24.52 -3.15 6.30
C THR A 184 -24.66 -3.57 7.76
N THR A 185 -24.30 -4.81 8.07
CA THR A 185 -24.47 -5.42 9.40
C THR A 185 -23.12 -5.70 10.05
N ASN A 186 -22.23 -6.43 9.37
CA ASN A 186 -20.87 -6.69 9.79
C ASN A 186 -19.91 -5.88 8.92
N TYR A 187 -19.39 -4.79 9.50
CA TYR A 187 -18.33 -4.02 8.88
C TYR A 187 -17.19 -3.88 9.88
N ASP A 188 -16.13 -4.64 9.61
CA ASP A 188 -14.85 -4.42 10.25
C ASP A 188 -14.50 -2.95 10.15
N THR A 189 -14.15 -2.40 11.32
CA THR A 189 -13.89 -0.98 11.45
C THR A 189 -12.55 -0.67 10.81
N PRO A 190 -12.44 0.40 9.99
CA PRO A 190 -11.16 0.84 9.48
C PRO A 190 -10.28 1.34 10.63
N ARG A 191 -9.30 0.54 11.04
CA ARG A 191 -8.39 0.80 12.16
C ARG A 191 -6.95 0.66 11.70
N PHE A 192 -6.03 1.22 12.48
CA PHE A 192 -4.59 1.05 12.33
C PHE A 192 -4.09 0.09 13.40
N ASP A 193 -4.59 -1.15 13.37
CA ASP A 193 -4.37 -2.17 14.38
C ASP A 193 -3.47 -3.32 13.89
N LEU A 194 -2.81 -3.15 12.75
CA LEU A 194 -1.93 -4.16 12.15
C LEU A 194 -2.63 -5.52 12.06
N ALA A 195 -3.90 -5.47 11.70
CA ALA A 195 -4.71 -6.65 11.48
C ALA A 195 -4.13 -7.57 10.41
N SER A 196 -3.51 -6.97 9.40
CA SER A 196 -2.81 -7.70 8.35
C SER A 196 -1.69 -8.59 8.92
N VAL A 197 -1.07 -8.19 10.02
CA VAL A 197 0.01 -8.91 10.72
C VAL A 197 -0.55 -9.90 11.75
N TYR A 198 -1.49 -9.45 12.59
CA TYR A 198 -1.95 -10.22 13.76
C TYR A 198 -3.21 -11.05 13.51
N GLY A 199 -3.88 -10.90 12.37
CA GLY A 199 -5.15 -11.56 12.08
C GLY A 199 -6.18 -11.39 13.21
N ARG A 200 -6.70 -12.50 13.71
CA ARG A 200 -7.60 -12.57 14.88
C ARG A 200 -6.89 -13.01 16.16
N GLY A 201 -5.57 -12.92 16.23
CA GLY A 201 -4.75 -13.38 17.35
C GLY A 201 -4.45 -14.88 17.32
N PRO A 202 -3.60 -15.40 18.23
CA PRO A 202 -3.15 -16.80 18.23
C PRO A 202 -4.27 -17.85 18.27
N ALA A 203 -5.40 -17.54 18.90
CA ALA A 203 -6.54 -18.44 18.97
C ALA A 203 -7.44 -18.37 17.72
N GLY A 204 -7.52 -17.21 17.06
CA GLY A 204 -8.42 -16.97 15.93
C GLY A 204 -7.77 -17.12 14.55
N SER A 205 -6.45 -16.98 14.48
CA SER A 205 -5.62 -17.12 13.29
C SER A 205 -4.30 -17.86 13.63
N PRO A 206 -4.35 -19.07 14.21
CA PRO A 206 -3.15 -19.81 14.65
C PRO A 206 -2.13 -20.05 13.54
N GLU A 207 -2.57 -20.06 12.28
CA GLU A 207 -1.73 -20.20 11.09
C GLU A 207 -0.67 -19.10 10.92
N LEU A 208 -0.87 -17.92 11.53
CA LEU A 208 0.07 -16.79 11.49
C LEU A 208 1.18 -16.88 12.57
N TYR A 209 1.11 -17.87 13.45
CA TYR A 209 1.96 -17.96 14.64
C TYR A 209 2.84 -19.20 14.62
N ASP A 210 3.99 -19.11 15.28
CA ASP A 210 4.91 -20.23 15.43
C ASP A 210 4.31 -21.26 16.42
N PRO A 211 4.00 -22.50 15.96
CA PRO A 211 3.45 -23.53 16.85
C PRO A 211 4.45 -24.04 17.89
N ALA A 212 5.76 -23.87 17.67
CA ALA A 212 6.81 -24.27 18.59
C ALA A 212 7.13 -23.17 19.62
N ARG A 213 6.81 -21.90 19.31
CA ARG A 213 7.08 -20.73 20.16
C ARG A 213 5.79 -19.94 20.41
N PRO A 214 5.01 -20.25 21.46
CA PRO A 214 3.75 -19.58 21.73
C PRO A 214 3.85 -18.04 21.79
N GLY A 215 3.00 -17.39 21.00
CA GLY A 215 2.94 -15.93 20.91
C GLY A 215 4.07 -15.30 20.09
N TYR A 216 4.83 -16.08 19.31
CA TYR A 216 5.68 -15.56 18.25
C TYR A 216 4.95 -15.64 16.91
N LEU A 217 5.18 -14.65 16.05
CA LEU A 217 4.70 -14.68 14.67
C LEU A 217 5.59 -15.60 13.84
N LEU A 218 4.98 -16.27 12.87
CA LEU A 218 5.70 -17.16 11.97
C LEU A 218 6.50 -16.32 10.96
N CYS A 219 7.81 -16.57 10.89
CA CYS A 219 8.71 -16.04 9.86
C CYS A 219 9.39 -17.20 9.17
N ASN A 220 9.74 -17.05 7.89
CA ASN A 220 10.53 -18.04 7.16
C ASN A 220 11.75 -17.37 6.55
N ASP A 221 12.87 -18.07 6.52
CA ASP A 221 14.01 -17.67 5.72
C ASP A 221 13.96 -18.46 4.40
N HIS A 222 14.21 -17.79 3.30
CA HIS A 222 14.33 -18.40 1.97
C HIS A 222 15.57 -17.86 1.29
N ASP A 223 16.45 -18.75 0.86
CA ASP A 223 17.69 -18.43 0.13
C ASP A 223 18.52 -17.30 0.78
N GLY A 224 18.65 -17.34 2.12
CA GLY A 224 19.40 -16.35 2.89
C GLY A 224 18.65 -15.04 3.17
N VAL A 225 17.45 -14.85 2.61
CA VAL A 225 16.60 -13.68 2.82
C VAL A 225 15.51 -13.98 3.85
N ARG A 226 15.29 -13.04 4.77
CA ARG A 226 14.18 -13.08 5.74
C ARG A 226 12.87 -12.77 5.03
N ASP A 227 12.10 -13.80 4.69
CA ASP A 227 10.87 -13.72 3.89
C ASP A 227 9.61 -13.98 4.76
N LEU A 228 8.45 -13.89 4.13
CA LEU A 228 7.16 -14.20 4.69
C LEU A 228 6.94 -15.71 4.86
N PRO A 229 6.08 -16.13 5.80
CA PRO A 229 5.66 -17.52 5.89
C PRO A 229 4.91 -17.92 4.63
N ARG A 230 5.40 -18.92 3.89
CA ARG A 230 4.81 -19.35 2.61
C ARG A 230 4.24 -20.76 2.64
N ASP A 231 3.25 -21.01 1.79
CA ASP A 231 2.77 -22.34 1.48
C ASP A 231 3.64 -23.04 0.41
N ASP A 232 3.27 -24.28 0.06
CA ASP A 232 3.98 -25.13 -0.88
C ASP A 232 3.95 -24.63 -2.34
N VAL A 233 3.13 -23.63 -2.64
CA VAL A 233 3.05 -22.99 -3.97
C VAL A 233 3.57 -21.55 -3.94
N GLY A 234 4.24 -21.15 -2.85
CA GLY A 234 4.93 -19.88 -2.69
C GLY A 234 4.05 -18.68 -2.29
N ALA A 235 2.77 -18.88 -1.98
CA ALA A 235 1.89 -17.80 -1.53
C ALA A 235 2.07 -17.54 -0.02
N ALA A 236 2.09 -16.28 0.40
CA ALA A 236 2.29 -15.93 1.80
C ALA A 236 1.04 -16.12 2.68
N CYS A 237 1.23 -16.77 3.82
CA CYS A 237 0.25 -16.92 4.90
C CYS A 237 0.15 -15.63 5.73
N LEU A 238 -0.69 -14.69 5.29
CA LEU A 238 -0.86 -13.38 5.93
C LEU A 238 -2.30 -13.15 6.39
N GLY A 239 -2.48 -12.23 7.35
CA GLY A 239 -3.81 -11.73 7.72
C GLY A 239 -4.46 -10.90 6.61
N ASP A 240 -3.66 -10.25 5.75
CA ASP A 240 -4.09 -9.65 4.49
C ASP A 240 -3.17 -10.10 3.35
N PRO A 241 -3.67 -10.90 2.38
CA PRO A 241 -2.86 -11.41 1.29
C PRO A 241 -2.42 -10.34 0.29
N ARG A 242 -2.98 -9.13 0.33
CA ARG A 242 -2.52 -8.01 -0.52
C ARG A 242 -1.10 -7.56 -0.17
N ASN A 243 -0.62 -7.83 1.04
CA ASN A 243 0.75 -7.50 1.43
C ASN A 243 1.82 -8.37 0.75
N ASP A 244 1.44 -9.44 0.03
CA ASP A 244 2.37 -10.26 -0.75
C ASP A 244 2.36 -9.90 -2.25
N GLU A 245 1.62 -8.89 -2.70
CA GLU A 245 1.44 -8.63 -4.13
C GLU A 245 2.66 -8.02 -4.84
N ASN A 246 3.53 -7.38 -4.07
CA ASN A 246 4.73 -6.70 -4.50
C ASN A 246 5.84 -6.97 -3.48
N LEU A 247 7.04 -7.30 -3.94
CA LEU A 247 8.14 -7.74 -3.08
C LEU A 247 8.56 -6.69 -2.05
N ILE A 248 8.41 -5.40 -2.35
CA ILE A 248 8.70 -4.32 -1.38
C ILE A 248 7.71 -4.37 -0.21
N VAL A 249 6.41 -4.54 -0.48
CA VAL A 249 5.39 -4.62 0.58
C VAL A 249 5.53 -5.93 1.37
N ALA A 250 5.90 -7.02 0.69
CA ALA A 250 6.12 -8.32 1.32
C ALA A 250 7.27 -8.26 2.35
N GLN A 251 8.42 -7.72 1.94
CA GLN A 251 9.57 -7.54 2.83
C GLN A 251 9.26 -6.50 3.93
N PHE A 252 8.50 -5.45 3.62
CA PHE A 252 8.04 -4.48 4.63
C PHE A 252 7.13 -5.11 5.68
N HIS A 253 6.27 -6.05 5.29
CA HIS A 253 5.46 -6.83 6.22
C HIS A 253 6.34 -7.67 7.16
N ALA A 254 7.40 -8.28 6.64
CA ALA A 254 8.35 -9.06 7.43
C ALA A 254 9.02 -8.22 8.54
N VAL A 255 9.27 -6.92 8.31
CA VAL A 255 9.77 -5.98 9.33
C VAL A 255 8.89 -5.98 10.59
N PHE A 256 7.57 -5.95 10.44
CA PHE A 256 6.65 -5.98 11.59
C PHE A 256 6.64 -7.33 12.31
N LEU A 257 6.78 -8.44 11.57
CA LEU A 257 6.91 -9.78 12.16
C LEU A 257 8.16 -9.86 13.03
N ARG A 258 9.29 -9.38 12.49
CA ARG A 258 10.59 -9.34 13.15
C ARG A 258 10.56 -8.49 14.41
N LEU A 259 10.01 -7.27 14.31
CA LEU A 259 9.92 -6.38 15.46
C LEU A 259 9.10 -6.98 16.60
N HIS A 260 7.96 -7.60 16.28
CA HIS A 260 7.17 -8.30 17.29
C HIS A 260 7.98 -9.42 17.97
N ASN A 261 8.63 -10.27 17.19
CA ASN A 261 9.40 -11.40 17.71
C ASN A 261 10.60 -10.93 18.54
N LYS A 262 11.27 -9.84 18.14
CA LYS A 262 12.34 -9.22 18.92
C LYS A 262 11.84 -8.74 20.28
N LEU A 263 10.69 -8.05 20.33
CA LEU A 263 10.06 -7.64 21.59
C LEU A 263 9.72 -8.86 22.49
N ARG A 264 9.33 -9.99 21.89
CA ARG A 264 9.11 -11.24 22.63
C ARG A 264 10.41 -11.79 23.20
N ASP A 265 11.51 -11.75 22.45
CA ASP A 265 12.85 -12.13 22.89
C ASP A 265 13.36 -11.21 24.02
N GLU A 266 12.99 -9.94 24.01
CA GLU A 266 13.22 -8.97 25.11
C GLU A 266 12.31 -9.20 26.34
N GLY A 267 11.49 -10.26 26.34
CA GLY A 267 10.68 -10.70 27.48
C GLY A 267 9.31 -10.04 27.60
N LYS A 268 8.85 -9.26 26.60
CA LYS A 268 7.47 -8.74 26.58
C LYS A 268 6.48 -9.87 26.39
N THR A 269 5.29 -9.79 27.00
CA THR A 269 4.18 -10.71 26.66
C THR A 269 3.71 -10.47 25.21
N PHE A 270 2.92 -11.39 24.65
CA PHE A 270 2.33 -11.22 23.32
C PHE A 270 1.53 -9.91 23.22
N GLU A 271 0.70 -9.63 24.21
CA GLU A 271 -0.16 -8.44 24.26
C GLU A 271 0.67 -7.16 24.38
N GLN A 272 1.74 -7.18 25.18
CA GLN A 272 2.66 -6.06 25.32
C GLN A 272 3.40 -5.79 24.01
N ALA A 273 3.96 -6.82 23.38
CA ALA A 273 4.66 -6.70 22.10
C ALA A 273 3.70 -6.18 21.01
N GLN A 274 2.52 -6.79 20.87
CA GLN A 274 1.49 -6.36 19.93
C GLN A 274 1.10 -4.89 20.14
N GLN A 275 0.84 -4.48 21.39
CA GLN A 275 0.41 -3.13 21.69
C GLN A 275 1.50 -2.09 21.39
N LEU A 276 2.76 -2.38 21.71
CA LEU A 276 3.89 -1.51 21.41
C LEU A 276 4.06 -1.33 19.89
N VAL A 277 4.11 -2.42 19.12
CA VAL A 277 4.24 -2.34 17.66
C VAL A 277 3.10 -1.51 17.05
N ARG A 278 1.87 -1.70 17.51
CA ARG A 278 0.71 -0.90 17.08
C ARG A 278 0.88 0.58 17.39
N TRP A 279 1.31 0.95 18.58
CA TRP A 279 1.50 2.36 18.94
C TRP A 279 2.64 3.01 18.14
N HIS A 280 3.75 2.30 17.91
CA HIS A 280 4.82 2.80 17.03
C HIS A 280 4.32 2.98 15.59
N TYR A 281 3.59 2.01 15.04
CA TYR A 281 2.97 2.13 13.72
C TYR A 281 2.02 3.32 13.60
N GLN A 282 1.11 3.47 14.56
CA GLN A 282 0.17 4.59 14.61
C GLN A 282 0.88 5.94 14.76
N TRP A 283 1.94 5.99 15.56
CA TRP A 283 2.75 7.19 15.72
C TRP A 283 3.44 7.56 14.41
N LEU A 284 4.02 6.58 13.69
CA LEU A 284 4.65 6.80 12.38
C LEU A 284 3.66 7.32 11.35
N ILE A 285 2.44 6.77 11.31
CA ILE A 285 1.36 7.28 10.45
C ILE A 285 1.14 8.77 10.68
N VAL A 286 1.03 9.21 11.94
CA VAL A 286 0.62 10.58 12.28
C VAL A 286 1.78 11.58 12.25
N ASN A 287 2.99 11.16 12.60
CA ASN A 287 4.10 12.09 12.87
C ASN A 287 5.25 11.98 11.86
N ASP A 288 5.28 10.95 11.02
CA ASP A 288 6.27 10.77 9.95
C ASP A 288 5.61 10.74 8.57
N TYR A 289 4.73 9.77 8.32
CA TYR A 289 4.05 9.61 7.02
C TYR A 289 3.14 10.81 6.68
N LEU A 290 2.16 11.12 7.53
CA LEU A 290 1.15 12.14 7.21
C LEU A 290 1.76 13.54 6.99
N PRO A 291 2.71 14.03 7.81
CA PRO A 291 3.38 15.31 7.55
C PRO A 291 4.11 15.39 6.22
N ARG A 292 4.67 14.27 5.71
CA ARG A 292 5.29 14.20 4.39
C ARG A 292 4.25 14.29 3.27
N ILE A 293 3.06 13.72 3.48
CA ILE A 293 1.99 13.73 2.47
C ILE A 293 1.21 15.05 2.40
N VAL A 294 0.83 15.61 3.56
CA VAL A 294 -0.08 16.78 3.62
C VAL A 294 0.54 18.03 4.21
N GLY A 295 1.76 17.95 4.73
CA GLY A 295 2.40 19.04 5.45
C GLY A 295 2.15 18.99 6.95
N ARG A 296 3.19 19.33 7.72
CA ARG A 296 3.16 19.31 9.19
C ARG A 296 2.11 20.28 9.76
N ASP A 297 1.94 21.44 9.14
CA ASP A 297 0.97 22.45 9.54
C ASP A 297 -0.48 21.95 9.46
N VAL A 298 -0.81 21.12 8.45
CA VAL A 298 -2.13 20.51 8.33
C VAL A 298 -2.39 19.56 9.50
N VAL A 299 -1.42 18.70 9.83
CA VAL A 299 -1.53 17.74 10.94
C VAL A 299 -1.68 18.47 12.27
N ASP A 300 -0.81 19.46 12.55
CA ASP A 300 -0.82 20.19 13.82
C ASP A 300 -2.10 21.02 14.00
N ARG A 301 -2.71 21.54 12.92
CA ARG A 301 -4.02 22.21 12.98
C ARG A 301 -5.17 21.26 13.33
N LEU A 302 -5.06 19.98 12.99
CA LEU A 302 -6.13 18.98 13.16
C LEU A 302 -6.02 18.19 14.46
N VAL A 303 -4.93 18.34 15.21
CA VAL A 303 -4.64 17.57 16.42
C VAL A 303 -4.41 18.51 17.61
N ARG A 304 -5.17 18.33 18.69
CA ARG A 304 -4.95 19.03 19.96
C ARG A 304 -4.61 18.06 21.08
N ARG A 305 -3.44 18.26 21.68
CA ARG A 305 -2.99 17.53 22.88
C ARG A 305 -3.41 18.30 24.13
N ARG A 306 -4.01 17.60 25.09
CA ARG A 306 -4.37 18.13 26.42
C ARG A 306 -3.64 17.34 27.49
N ARG A 307 -3.19 18.01 28.54
CA ARG A 307 -2.52 17.35 29.67
C ARG A 307 -3.50 16.37 30.34
N GLY A 308 -3.16 15.08 30.37
CA GLY A 308 -3.92 14.04 31.07
C GLY A 308 -5.22 13.60 30.39
N GLY A 309 -5.46 13.97 29.13
CA GLY A 309 -6.64 13.55 28.37
C GLY A 309 -6.28 12.98 26.99
N PRO A 310 -7.25 12.36 26.29
CA PRO A 310 -7.07 11.90 24.92
C PRO A 310 -6.60 13.02 23.97
N ILE A 311 -5.87 12.64 22.94
CA ILE A 311 -5.55 13.51 21.82
C ILE A 311 -6.85 13.78 21.04
N GLU A 312 -7.17 15.06 20.86
CA GLU A 312 -8.41 15.47 20.21
C GLU A 312 -8.23 15.71 18.72
N PHE A 313 -9.11 15.12 17.91
CA PHE A 313 -9.24 15.41 16.50
C PHE A 313 -10.16 16.63 16.29
N LEU A 314 -9.70 17.59 15.49
CA LEU A 314 -10.37 18.88 15.26
C LEU A 314 -10.97 19.03 13.86
N GLY A 315 -11.04 17.94 13.07
CA GLY A 315 -11.57 18.00 11.71
C GLY A 315 -13.04 18.38 11.62
N ARG A 316 -13.41 18.97 10.47
CA ARG A 316 -14.73 19.57 10.25
C ARG A 316 -15.63 18.72 9.39
N PHE A 317 -15.07 17.87 8.54
CA PHE A 317 -15.76 17.17 7.47
C PHE A 317 -15.92 15.68 7.77
N TYR A 318 -14.89 14.99 8.25
CA TYR A 318 -15.01 13.57 8.60
C TYR A 318 -15.73 13.39 9.94
N LYS A 319 -17.03 13.10 9.86
CA LYS A 319 -17.94 12.99 11.01
C LYS A 319 -18.81 11.72 10.90
N PRO A 320 -18.31 10.56 11.35
CA PRO A 320 -19.13 9.36 11.47
C PRO A 320 -20.29 9.60 12.44
N ARG A 321 -21.51 9.17 12.08
CA ARG A 321 -22.68 9.32 12.98
C ARG A 321 -22.50 8.54 14.28
N ASN A 322 -21.80 7.41 14.19
CA ASN A 322 -21.43 6.59 15.33
C ASN A 322 -19.90 6.45 15.40
N PRO A 323 -19.21 7.18 16.30
CA PRO A 323 -17.76 7.08 16.46
C PRO A 323 -17.25 5.69 16.86
N ARG A 324 -18.11 4.80 17.39
CA ARG A 324 -17.74 3.40 17.68
C ARG A 324 -17.81 2.49 16.45
N ARG A 325 -18.38 2.98 15.36
CA ARG A 325 -18.52 2.28 14.09
C ARG A 325 -18.22 3.25 12.93
N PRO A 326 -17.00 3.83 12.88
CA PRO A 326 -16.64 4.74 11.80
C PRO A 326 -16.64 3.99 10.47
N TYR A 327 -16.87 4.74 9.39
CA TYR A 327 -16.90 4.25 8.02
C TYR A 327 -15.69 4.74 7.24
N MET A 328 -15.31 4.04 6.19
CA MET A 328 -14.31 4.49 5.22
C MET A 328 -14.97 5.39 4.15
N PRO A 329 -14.61 6.68 4.00
CA PRO A 329 -15.18 7.49 2.94
C PRO A 329 -14.79 7.00 1.54
N VAL A 330 -15.75 7.05 0.62
CA VAL A 330 -15.48 6.77 -0.79
C VAL A 330 -14.60 7.87 -1.39
N GLU A 331 -14.74 9.12 -0.96
CA GLU A 331 -13.87 10.23 -1.39
C GLU A 331 -12.40 10.01 -1.01
N TYR A 332 -12.16 9.34 0.12
CA TYR A 332 -10.82 8.94 0.54
C TYR A 332 -10.32 7.75 -0.29
N SER A 333 -10.99 6.60 -0.21
CA SER A 333 -10.53 5.32 -0.79
C SER A 333 -10.62 5.24 -2.32
N GLY A 334 -11.58 5.96 -2.91
CA GLY A 334 -11.85 5.98 -4.34
C GLY A 334 -11.20 7.13 -5.09
N ALA A 335 -10.68 8.14 -4.38
CA ALA A 335 -10.05 9.30 -5.01
C ALA A 335 -8.82 9.81 -4.23
N ALA A 336 -9.01 10.50 -3.10
CA ALA A 336 -7.93 11.27 -2.49
C ALA A 336 -6.72 10.40 -2.15
N TYR A 337 -6.90 9.24 -1.50
CA TYR A 337 -5.80 8.34 -1.09
C TYR A 337 -5.19 7.55 -2.26
N ARG A 338 -5.73 7.67 -3.48
CA ARG A 338 -5.11 7.13 -4.71
C ARG A 338 -4.02 8.02 -5.28
N PHE A 339 -3.63 9.07 -4.56
CA PHE A 339 -2.48 9.91 -4.93
C PHE A 339 -1.19 9.10 -5.03
N GLY A 340 -1.05 8.03 -4.22
CA GLY A 340 0.15 7.19 -4.19
C GLY A 340 0.50 6.57 -5.54
N HIS A 341 -0.48 6.36 -6.43
CA HIS A 341 -0.22 5.87 -7.78
C HIS A 341 0.62 6.83 -8.63
N SER A 342 0.56 8.14 -8.36
CA SER A 342 1.37 9.16 -9.03
C SER A 342 2.83 9.12 -8.59
N MET A 343 3.09 8.58 -7.40
CA MET A 343 4.43 8.58 -6.81
C MET A 343 5.28 7.37 -7.24
N ILE A 344 4.66 6.39 -7.91
CA ILE A 344 5.29 5.13 -8.30
C ILE A 344 6.28 5.35 -9.44
N ARG A 345 7.47 4.78 -9.29
CA ARG A 345 8.53 4.74 -10.30
C ARG A 345 8.33 3.55 -11.24
N ALA A 346 8.94 3.61 -12.42
CA ALA A 346 8.94 2.48 -13.35
C ALA A 346 9.92 1.37 -12.91
N GLU A 347 10.95 1.74 -12.16
CA GLU A 347 12.01 0.89 -11.63
C GLU A 347 12.48 1.36 -10.24
N TYR A 348 13.15 0.46 -9.53
CA TYR A 348 13.72 0.73 -8.21
C TYR A 348 15.08 0.04 -8.07
N GLU A 349 16.01 0.76 -7.46
CA GLU A 349 17.28 0.22 -6.96
C GLU A 349 16.99 -0.53 -5.67
N VAL A 350 17.11 -1.86 -5.66
CA VAL A 350 16.75 -2.66 -4.46
C VAL A 350 17.91 -2.80 -3.48
N HIS A 351 19.13 -2.75 -3.99
CA HIS A 351 20.42 -2.63 -3.31
C HIS A 351 21.44 -2.16 -4.35
N ASP A 352 22.67 -1.89 -3.91
CA ASP A 352 23.73 -1.37 -4.79
C ASP A 352 23.87 -2.14 -6.10
N GLN A 353 23.95 -1.38 -7.20
CA GLN A 353 24.06 -1.80 -8.60
C GLN A 353 22.98 -2.77 -9.08
N HIS A 354 21.80 -2.78 -8.45
CA HIS A 354 20.69 -3.65 -8.80
C HIS A 354 19.35 -2.91 -8.92
N THR A 355 19.15 -2.31 -10.10
CA THR A 355 17.88 -1.74 -10.54
C THR A 355 16.98 -2.82 -11.15
N VAL A 356 15.72 -2.88 -10.70
CA VAL A 356 14.70 -3.76 -11.28
C VAL A 356 13.39 -3.03 -11.55
N PRO A 357 12.66 -3.37 -12.63
CA PRO A 357 11.38 -2.75 -12.92
C PRO A 357 10.30 -3.17 -11.92
N ILE A 358 9.32 -2.29 -11.68
CA ILE A 358 8.12 -2.64 -10.88
C ILE A 358 7.32 -3.77 -11.55
N PHE A 359 7.21 -3.70 -12.88
CA PHE A 359 6.60 -4.72 -13.74
C PHE A 359 7.52 -4.99 -14.93
N GLY A 360 8.12 -6.17 -14.96
CA GLY A 360 9.00 -6.63 -16.03
C GLY A 360 8.26 -7.49 -17.07
N ASN A 361 8.91 -7.66 -18.21
CA ASN A 361 8.47 -8.60 -19.24
C ASN A 361 8.47 -10.05 -18.71
N GLU A 362 7.71 -10.93 -19.35
CA GLU A 362 7.74 -12.35 -18.99
C GLU A 362 9.17 -12.91 -19.09
N GLY A 363 9.55 -13.74 -18.12
CA GLY A 363 10.89 -14.33 -18.02
C GLY A 363 11.99 -13.40 -17.48
N HIS A 364 11.69 -12.14 -17.18
CA HIS A 364 12.64 -11.19 -16.58
C HIS A 364 12.34 -10.96 -15.10
N GLN A 365 13.36 -10.54 -14.35
CA GLN A 365 13.20 -10.15 -12.95
C GLN A 365 12.38 -8.86 -12.82
N ASP A 366 11.56 -8.81 -11.77
CA ASP A 366 10.82 -7.64 -11.34
C ASP A 366 10.32 -7.78 -9.90
N LEU A 367 9.60 -6.76 -9.45
CA LEU A 367 9.09 -6.65 -8.10
C LEU A 367 7.71 -7.26 -7.90
N ARG A 368 7.14 -7.98 -8.87
CA ARG A 368 5.86 -8.70 -8.67
C ARG A 368 6.02 -9.75 -7.57
N GLY A 369 5.09 -9.74 -6.62
CA GLY A 369 5.05 -10.68 -5.52
C GLY A 369 4.25 -11.95 -5.82
N ASN A 370 3.58 -12.50 -4.80
CA ASN A 370 2.91 -13.80 -4.78
C ASN A 370 3.87 -14.97 -5.10
N ARG A 371 5.15 -14.78 -4.73
CA ARG A 371 6.26 -15.70 -4.94
C ARG A 371 7.32 -15.49 -3.84
N PRO A 372 8.14 -16.50 -3.51
CA PRO A 372 9.30 -16.32 -2.66
C PRO A 372 10.20 -15.17 -3.12
N VAL A 373 10.76 -14.42 -2.18
CA VAL A 373 11.72 -13.35 -2.47
C VAL A 373 13.00 -14.01 -3.00
N PRO A 374 13.42 -13.72 -4.25
CA PRO A 374 14.70 -14.18 -4.76
C PRO A 374 15.87 -13.65 -3.92
N ALA A 375 16.96 -14.42 -3.86
CA ALA A 375 18.14 -14.09 -3.05
C ALA A 375 18.77 -12.72 -3.40
N ASP A 376 18.67 -12.32 -4.66
CA ASP A 376 19.17 -11.08 -5.25
C ASP A 376 18.14 -9.94 -5.25
N LEU A 377 16.90 -10.17 -4.81
CA LEU A 377 15.88 -9.10 -4.67
C LEU A 377 15.59 -8.76 -3.21
N TRP A 378 16.58 -8.96 -2.34
CA TRP A 378 16.54 -8.43 -0.98
C TRP A 378 16.58 -6.91 -1.03
N ILE A 379 15.88 -6.26 -0.10
CA ILE A 379 15.83 -4.79 -0.06
C ILE A 379 16.82 -4.25 0.95
N ASP A 380 17.78 -3.48 0.46
CA ASP A 380 18.47 -2.49 1.27
C ASP A 380 17.54 -1.30 1.51
N TRP A 381 17.05 -1.20 2.74
CA TRP A 381 16.13 -0.13 3.13
C TRP A 381 16.74 1.28 3.07
N ASN A 382 18.07 1.43 2.99
CA ASN A 382 18.72 2.73 2.83
C ASN A 382 18.43 3.38 1.46
N TYR A 383 18.10 2.57 0.45
CA TYR A 383 17.60 3.04 -0.86
C TYR A 383 16.12 3.45 -0.82
N PHE A 384 15.38 3.16 0.26
CA PHE A 384 13.95 3.45 0.37
C PHE A 384 13.61 4.43 1.50
N PHE A 385 14.47 4.57 2.50
CA PHE A 385 14.30 5.43 3.66
C PHE A 385 15.62 6.06 4.08
N GLU A 386 15.53 7.21 4.74
CA GLU A 386 16.65 7.73 5.52
C GLU A 386 16.87 6.83 6.75
N ILE A 387 18.03 6.18 6.84
CA ILE A 387 18.39 5.33 7.98
C ILE A 387 19.36 6.09 8.90
N PRO A 388 18.99 6.30 10.19
CA PRO A 388 19.86 6.97 11.15
C PRO A 388 21.24 6.30 11.25
N GLY A 389 22.30 7.09 11.06
CA GLY A 389 23.68 6.61 11.17
C GLY A 389 24.26 5.98 9.90
N MET A 390 23.52 5.94 8.79
CA MET A 390 24.04 5.52 7.48
C MET A 390 24.19 6.73 6.53
N SER A 391 25.19 6.67 5.65
CA SER A 391 25.29 7.61 4.53
C SER A 391 24.10 7.42 3.58
N THR A 392 23.69 8.51 2.92
CA THR A 392 22.63 8.43 1.91
C THR A 392 23.24 7.96 0.58
N PRO A 393 22.69 6.91 -0.07
CA PRO A 393 23.05 6.57 -1.43
C PRO A 393 22.75 7.74 -2.37
N ASP A 394 23.64 8.02 -3.32
CA ASP A 394 23.51 9.10 -4.29
C ASP A 394 22.32 8.89 -5.25
N ASP A 395 21.97 7.63 -5.47
CA ASP A 395 20.91 7.09 -6.31
C ASP A 395 19.70 6.56 -5.50
N ARG A 396 19.53 7.00 -4.23
CA ARG A 396 18.37 6.62 -3.41
C ARG A 396 17.07 6.80 -4.19
N ASN A 397 16.21 5.79 -4.14
CA ASN A 397 14.89 5.87 -4.74
C ASN A 397 14.07 7.01 -4.11
N MET A 398 13.84 8.07 -4.86
CA MET A 398 12.91 9.14 -4.50
C MET A 398 11.54 8.88 -5.13
N ALA A 399 10.47 9.19 -4.42
CA ALA A 399 9.12 9.09 -4.95
C ALA A 399 8.94 10.07 -6.12
N ARG A 400 8.15 9.71 -7.14
CA ARG A 400 7.70 10.69 -8.14
C ARG A 400 6.82 11.76 -7.49
N LEU A 401 6.72 12.93 -8.12
CA LEU A 401 5.83 14.01 -7.69
C LEU A 401 4.36 13.53 -7.65
N ILE A 402 3.55 14.19 -6.80
CA ILE A 402 2.09 14.02 -6.83
C ILE A 402 1.54 14.95 -7.92
N ASP A 403 1.31 14.39 -9.10
CA ASP A 403 0.85 15.12 -10.26
C ASP A 403 -0.09 14.27 -11.14
N THR A 404 -0.38 14.74 -12.35
CA THR A 404 -1.28 14.02 -13.27
C THR A 404 -0.57 13.02 -14.19
N GLN A 405 0.74 12.83 -14.06
CA GLN A 405 1.57 11.98 -14.90
C GLN A 405 1.94 10.69 -14.16
N LEU A 406 1.39 9.56 -14.60
CA LEU A 406 1.68 8.25 -14.03
C LEU A 406 2.74 7.54 -14.85
N SER A 407 3.57 6.74 -14.16
CA SER A 407 4.61 5.95 -14.80
C SER A 407 4.06 4.97 -15.84
N LEU A 408 4.77 4.85 -16.97
CA LEU A 408 4.38 4.01 -18.09
C LEU A 408 3.97 2.56 -17.71
N PRO A 409 4.63 1.85 -16.78
CA PRO A 409 4.21 0.50 -16.38
C PRO A 409 2.77 0.43 -15.82
N LEU A 410 2.21 1.53 -15.35
CA LEU A 410 0.83 1.60 -14.86
C LEU A 410 -0.22 1.74 -15.98
N SER A 411 0.22 2.00 -17.21
CA SER A 411 -0.66 2.11 -18.38
C SER A 411 -1.10 0.75 -18.94
N THR A 412 -0.32 -0.30 -18.69
CA THR A 412 -0.67 -1.68 -19.07
C THR A 412 -0.32 -2.64 -17.93
N LEU A 413 -1.26 -2.80 -16.99
CA LEU A 413 -1.05 -3.65 -15.83
C LEU A 413 -0.97 -5.14 -16.22
N PRO A 414 -0.07 -5.92 -15.58
CA PRO A 414 0.13 -7.33 -15.90
C PRO A 414 -1.04 -8.22 -15.45
N PRO A 415 -1.13 -9.48 -15.96
CA PRO A 415 -2.17 -10.44 -15.59
C PRO A 415 -2.25 -10.77 -14.09
N THR A 416 -1.15 -10.59 -13.37
CA THR A 416 -1.06 -10.75 -11.90
C THR A 416 -1.87 -9.69 -11.16
N VAL A 417 -2.08 -8.52 -11.77
CA VAL A 417 -2.86 -7.41 -11.22
C VAL A 417 -4.26 -7.37 -11.86
N VAL A 418 -4.36 -7.56 -13.17
CA VAL A 418 -5.63 -7.53 -13.90
C VAL A 418 -5.87 -8.88 -14.56
N ALA A 419 -6.87 -9.62 -14.08
CA ALA A 419 -7.23 -10.91 -14.67
C ALA A 419 -7.51 -10.78 -16.18
N PRO A 420 -6.88 -11.62 -17.03
CA PRO A 420 -6.97 -11.53 -18.48
C PRO A 420 -8.34 -12.01 -18.96
N THR A 421 -9.31 -11.10 -18.96
CA THR A 421 -10.71 -11.34 -19.35
C THR A 421 -11.08 -10.45 -20.52
N ALA A 422 -12.05 -10.88 -21.34
CA ALA A 422 -12.50 -10.08 -22.48
C ALA A 422 -13.03 -8.72 -22.01
N GLY A 423 -12.47 -7.63 -22.55
CA GLY A 423 -12.80 -6.26 -22.15
C GLY A 423 -12.14 -5.78 -20.84
N ALA A 424 -11.13 -6.50 -20.34
CA ALA A 424 -10.34 -6.04 -19.20
C ALA A 424 -9.65 -4.71 -19.51
N ILE A 425 -9.89 -3.72 -18.66
CA ILE A 425 -9.18 -2.44 -18.70
C ILE A 425 -7.88 -2.61 -17.92
N THR A 426 -6.75 -2.55 -18.63
CA THR A 426 -5.40 -2.69 -18.09
C THR A 426 -4.80 -1.38 -17.62
N SER A 427 -5.26 -0.23 -18.13
CA SER A 427 -4.82 1.09 -17.67
C SER A 427 -5.30 1.40 -16.27
N LEU A 428 -4.37 1.66 -15.35
CA LEU A 428 -4.69 2.04 -13.98
C LEU A 428 -5.51 3.35 -13.92
N ALA A 429 -5.13 4.35 -14.73
CA ALA A 429 -5.80 5.64 -14.79
C ALA A 429 -7.27 5.49 -15.22
N GLU A 430 -7.51 4.73 -16.29
CA GLU A 430 -8.86 4.50 -16.80
C GLU A 430 -9.72 3.76 -15.76
N ARG A 431 -9.16 2.73 -15.12
CA ARG A 431 -9.83 2.00 -14.02
C ARG A 431 -10.23 2.94 -12.89
N ASN A 432 -9.31 3.81 -12.45
CA ASN A 432 -9.56 4.74 -11.34
C ASN A 432 -10.66 5.74 -11.68
N LEU A 433 -10.59 6.36 -12.87
CA LEU A 433 -11.55 7.35 -13.32
C LEU A 433 -12.97 6.77 -13.48
N LEU A 434 -13.08 5.64 -14.18
CA LEU A 434 -14.37 4.94 -14.36
C LEU A 434 -14.93 4.43 -13.03
N ARG A 435 -14.06 3.94 -12.14
CA ARG A 435 -14.45 3.51 -10.79
C ARG A 435 -14.99 4.68 -9.98
N GLY A 436 -14.33 5.84 -10.00
CA GLY A 436 -14.81 7.02 -9.29
C GLY A 436 -16.23 7.41 -9.69
N LYS A 437 -16.51 7.41 -11.01
CA LYS A 437 -17.86 7.58 -11.55
C LYS A 437 -18.84 6.51 -11.04
N ARG A 438 -18.47 5.22 -11.13
CA ARG A 438 -19.32 4.09 -10.70
C ARG A 438 -19.64 4.10 -9.21
N LEU A 439 -18.74 4.60 -8.37
CA LEU A 439 -18.94 4.73 -6.93
C LEU A 439 -19.73 6.00 -6.55
N GLY A 440 -20.03 6.87 -7.53
CA GLY A 440 -20.84 8.07 -7.31
C GLY A 440 -20.08 9.19 -6.60
N LEU A 441 -18.76 9.30 -6.83
CA LEU A 441 -17.96 10.40 -6.31
C LEU A 441 -18.46 11.76 -6.81
N PRO A 442 -18.41 12.82 -5.98
CA PRO A 442 -18.65 14.19 -6.44
C PRO A 442 -17.52 14.69 -7.35
N ALA A 443 -17.74 15.84 -7.99
CA ALA A 443 -16.67 16.53 -8.73
C ALA A 443 -15.70 17.22 -7.76
N GLY A 444 -14.44 17.39 -8.19
CA GLY A 444 -13.42 18.07 -7.39
C GLY A 444 -13.81 19.49 -6.99
N GLN A 445 -14.32 20.27 -7.95
CA GLN A 445 -14.81 21.64 -7.72
C GLN A 445 -15.94 21.70 -6.70
N ASP A 446 -16.89 20.75 -6.76
CA ASP A 446 -18.00 20.71 -5.80
C ASP A 446 -17.49 20.45 -4.37
N VAL A 447 -16.45 19.60 -4.23
CA VAL A 447 -15.80 19.33 -2.94
C VAL A 447 -15.03 20.56 -2.45
N ALA A 448 -14.27 21.23 -3.31
CA ALA A 448 -13.56 22.47 -2.97
C ALA A 448 -14.53 23.53 -2.43
N VAL A 449 -15.64 23.77 -3.13
CA VAL A 449 -16.70 24.70 -2.69
C VAL A 449 -17.30 24.26 -1.35
N ALA A 450 -17.57 22.96 -1.15
CA ALA A 450 -18.09 22.45 0.11
C ALA A 450 -17.11 22.61 1.29
N MET A 451 -15.81 22.68 1.00
CA MET A 451 -14.77 22.97 1.98
C MET A 451 -14.57 24.48 2.24
N GLY A 452 -15.21 25.34 1.44
CA GLY A 452 -15.01 26.79 1.47
C GLY A 452 -13.71 27.24 0.80
N LEU A 453 -13.23 26.46 -0.16
CA LEU A 453 -12.04 26.75 -0.95
C LEU A 453 -12.45 27.29 -2.34
N GLU A 454 -11.58 28.09 -2.95
CA GLU A 454 -11.75 28.50 -4.35
C GLU A 454 -11.52 27.28 -5.27
N PRO A 455 -12.50 26.88 -6.10
CA PRO A 455 -12.36 25.72 -6.96
C PRO A 455 -11.46 26.01 -8.17
N LEU A 456 -10.62 25.04 -8.56
CA LEU A 456 -9.87 25.12 -9.81
C LEU A 456 -10.82 25.11 -11.01
N THR A 457 -10.58 26.03 -11.94
CA THR A 457 -11.29 26.10 -13.22
C THR A 457 -10.88 24.96 -14.14
N ASN A 458 -11.75 24.57 -15.06
CA ASN A 458 -11.40 23.59 -16.09
C ASN A 458 -10.20 24.02 -16.96
N GLN A 459 -10.00 25.33 -17.14
CA GLN A 459 -8.81 25.85 -17.83
C GLN A 459 -7.53 25.54 -17.07
N GLN A 460 -7.49 25.80 -15.75
CA GLN A 460 -6.34 25.45 -14.90
C GLN A 460 -6.11 23.93 -14.86
N LEU A 461 -7.20 23.15 -14.94
CA LEU A 461 -7.13 21.69 -14.96
C LEU A 461 -6.73 21.10 -16.33
N GLY A 462 -6.65 21.91 -17.39
CA GLY A 462 -6.42 21.43 -18.76
C GLY A 462 -7.60 20.68 -19.38
N LEU A 463 -8.81 20.80 -18.82
CA LEU A 463 -10.02 20.13 -19.27
C LEU A 463 -10.84 21.03 -20.21
N THR A 464 -10.40 21.16 -21.46
CA THR A 464 -10.97 22.10 -22.45
C THR A 464 -12.26 21.62 -23.12
N ASP A 465 -12.54 20.31 -23.11
CA ASP A 465 -13.76 19.75 -23.72
C ASP A 465 -15.02 20.27 -22.99
N PRO A 466 -16.01 20.87 -23.69
CA PRO A 466 -17.20 21.42 -23.07
C PRO A 466 -18.08 20.35 -22.39
N GLY A 467 -17.92 19.07 -22.75
CA GLY A 467 -18.60 17.92 -22.15
C GLY A 467 -18.28 17.71 -20.67
N TRP A 468 -17.18 18.28 -20.17
CA TRP A 468 -16.85 18.31 -18.74
C TRP A 468 -17.79 19.21 -17.92
N LYS A 469 -18.46 20.18 -18.57
CA LYS A 469 -19.43 21.09 -17.94
C LYS A 469 -18.88 21.81 -16.69
N GLY A 470 -17.63 22.26 -16.77
CA GLY A 470 -16.95 22.99 -15.69
C GLY A 470 -16.61 22.15 -14.46
N LYS A 471 -16.58 20.81 -14.59
CA LYS A 471 -16.31 19.88 -13.50
C LYS A 471 -15.25 18.85 -13.88
N ALA A 472 -14.55 18.34 -12.88
CA ALA A 472 -13.52 17.32 -13.02
C ALA A 472 -13.74 16.13 -12.07
N PRO A 473 -13.29 14.92 -12.46
CA PRO A 473 -13.26 13.78 -11.55
C PRO A 473 -12.41 14.10 -10.31
N LEU A 474 -12.90 13.75 -9.11
CA LEU A 474 -12.24 14.13 -7.84
C LEU A 474 -10.78 13.67 -7.76
N TRP A 475 -10.46 12.45 -8.22
CA TRP A 475 -9.09 11.94 -8.19
C TRP A 475 -8.15 12.80 -9.05
N PHE A 476 -8.54 13.08 -10.30
CA PHE A 476 -7.77 13.96 -11.19
C PHE A 476 -7.63 15.37 -10.63
N TYR A 477 -8.70 15.93 -10.05
CA TYR A 477 -8.65 17.24 -9.41
C TYR A 477 -7.61 17.28 -8.29
N VAL A 478 -7.59 16.27 -7.42
CA VAL A 478 -6.63 16.19 -6.29
C VAL A 478 -5.18 16.14 -6.80
N LEU A 479 -4.92 15.35 -7.85
CA LEU A 479 -3.60 15.26 -8.47
C LEU A 479 -3.17 16.59 -9.11
N LYS A 480 -4.05 17.19 -9.92
CA LYS A 480 -3.77 18.46 -10.59
C LYS A 480 -3.64 19.63 -9.61
N GLU A 481 -4.38 19.60 -8.50
CA GLU A 481 -4.23 20.57 -7.41
C GLU A 481 -2.85 20.48 -6.76
N ALA A 482 -2.34 19.26 -6.52
CA ALA A 482 -0.99 19.07 -6.01
C ALA A 482 0.07 19.53 -7.05
N GLU A 483 -0.09 19.15 -8.31
CA GLU A 483 0.80 19.53 -9.41
C GLU A 483 0.96 21.05 -9.53
N LEU A 484 -0.15 21.80 -9.52
CA LEU A 484 -0.15 23.26 -9.60
C LEU A 484 0.49 23.93 -8.38
N LEU A 485 0.71 23.19 -7.29
CA LEU A 485 1.39 23.62 -6.07
C LEU A 485 2.80 23.02 -5.94
N GLY A 486 3.33 22.43 -7.01
CA GLY A 486 4.68 21.87 -7.10
C GLY A 486 4.79 20.37 -6.79
N GLY A 487 3.69 19.67 -6.55
CA GLY A 487 3.64 18.20 -6.47
C GLY A 487 4.32 17.54 -5.27
N HIS A 488 5.03 18.29 -4.41
CA HIS A 488 5.74 17.72 -3.26
C HIS A 488 4.82 17.15 -2.18
N ARG A 489 3.57 17.64 -2.11
CA ARG A 489 2.54 17.31 -1.12
C ARG A 489 1.16 17.43 -1.74
N LEU A 490 0.16 16.82 -1.11
CA LEU A 490 -1.24 17.02 -1.49
C LEU A 490 -1.67 18.49 -1.32
N GLY A 491 -2.48 18.96 -2.27
CA GLY A 491 -3.15 20.26 -2.18
C GLY A 491 -4.26 20.30 -1.13
N PRO A 492 -4.90 21.48 -0.93
CA PRO A 492 -5.89 21.70 0.11
C PRO A 492 -7.06 20.70 0.14
N VAL A 493 -7.64 20.32 -1.01
CA VAL A 493 -8.77 19.37 -1.07
C VAL A 493 -8.29 17.97 -0.73
N GLY A 494 -7.26 17.49 -1.44
CA GLY A 494 -6.71 16.15 -1.23
C GLY A 494 -6.20 15.95 0.18
N GLY A 495 -5.38 16.89 0.66
CA GLY A 495 -4.75 16.85 1.96
C GLY A 495 -5.76 16.91 3.11
N THR A 496 -6.83 17.71 2.98
CA THR A 496 -7.90 17.74 3.97
C THR A 496 -8.65 16.41 4.06
N ILE A 497 -9.00 15.79 2.92
CA ILE A 497 -9.66 14.47 2.93
C ILE A 497 -8.75 13.43 3.61
N VAL A 498 -7.49 13.36 3.19
CA VAL A 498 -6.56 12.34 3.70
C VAL A 498 -6.29 12.53 5.20
N ALA A 499 -5.96 13.74 5.63
CA ALA A 499 -5.63 14.02 7.02
C ALA A 499 -6.83 13.83 7.96
N GLU A 500 -8.01 14.34 7.58
CA GLU A 500 -9.19 14.22 8.45
C GLU A 500 -9.65 12.77 8.62
N VAL A 501 -9.56 11.94 7.58
CA VAL A 501 -9.93 10.52 7.70
C VAL A 501 -8.93 9.77 8.58
N ILE A 502 -7.63 9.90 8.33
CA ILE A 502 -6.60 9.20 9.13
C ILE A 502 -6.70 9.62 10.60
N LEU A 503 -6.70 10.92 10.88
CA LEU A 503 -6.73 11.43 12.26
C LEU A 503 -8.07 11.16 12.96
N GLY A 504 -9.18 11.25 12.21
CA GLY A 504 -10.51 10.96 12.74
C GLY A 504 -10.70 9.49 13.08
N LEU A 505 -10.19 8.57 12.24
CA LEU A 505 -10.16 7.14 12.54
C LEU A 505 -9.29 6.83 13.76
N MET A 506 -8.12 7.46 13.85
CA MET A 506 -7.23 7.33 15.01
C MET A 506 -7.95 7.75 16.31
N ALA A 507 -8.68 8.86 16.29
CA ALA A 507 -9.44 9.37 17.43
C ALA A 507 -10.69 8.54 17.77
N CYS A 508 -11.26 7.80 16.81
CA CYS A 508 -12.40 6.90 17.05
C CYS A 508 -11.97 5.58 17.71
N ASP A 509 -10.70 5.20 17.61
CA ASP A 509 -10.19 3.96 18.19
C ASP A 509 -9.76 4.15 19.65
N THR A 510 -10.42 3.44 20.56
CA THR A 510 -10.10 3.46 21.99
C THR A 510 -8.79 2.77 22.34
N ALA A 511 -8.27 1.90 21.46
CA ALA A 511 -6.98 1.22 21.64
C ALA A 511 -5.81 1.99 21.01
N SER A 512 -6.09 3.03 20.22
CA SER A 512 -5.03 3.84 19.62
C SER A 512 -4.25 4.63 20.65
N TYR A 513 -3.04 5.04 20.30
CA TYR A 513 -2.25 5.89 21.19
C TYR A 513 -2.93 7.26 21.44
N PHE A 514 -3.87 7.71 20.59
CA PHE A 514 -4.65 8.92 20.87
C PHE A 514 -5.48 8.81 22.15
N THR A 515 -5.95 7.61 22.48
CA THR A 515 -6.87 7.38 23.61
C THR A 515 -6.22 6.55 24.71
N ALA A 516 -5.61 5.42 24.37
CA ALA A 516 -5.07 4.47 25.34
C ALA A 516 -3.75 4.93 25.96
N ASN A 517 -2.92 5.66 25.20
CA ASN A 517 -1.67 6.23 25.70
C ASN A 517 -1.34 7.58 25.05
N PRO A 518 -2.08 8.67 25.39
CA PRO A 518 -1.93 9.99 24.74
C PRO A 518 -0.55 10.63 24.93
N GLY A 519 0.22 10.15 25.92
CA GLY A 519 1.59 10.57 26.17
C GLY A 519 2.64 9.69 25.49
N PHE A 520 2.24 8.74 24.64
CA PHE A 520 3.16 7.91 23.88
C PHE A 520 4.00 8.78 22.94
N ASP A 521 5.31 8.76 23.15
CA ASP A 521 6.31 9.46 22.37
C ASP A 521 7.57 8.59 22.29
N PRO A 522 7.92 8.03 21.13
CA PRO A 522 9.12 7.23 20.94
C PRO A 522 10.40 8.08 20.87
N GLY A 523 10.30 9.42 20.90
CA GLY A 523 11.43 10.33 20.89
C GLY A 523 11.44 11.28 19.70
N ALA A 524 12.20 12.36 19.83
CA ALA A 524 12.37 13.36 18.78
C ALA A 524 13.02 12.75 17.53
N GLY A 525 12.47 13.07 16.35
CA GLY A 525 13.01 12.59 15.08
C GLY A 525 12.75 11.11 14.78
N TYR A 526 11.99 10.39 15.62
CA TYR A 526 11.61 9.01 15.33
C TYR A 526 10.93 8.92 13.96
N SER A 527 11.34 7.97 13.15
CA SER A 527 10.93 7.82 11.76
C SER A 527 10.92 6.34 11.37
N MET A 528 10.47 6.03 10.15
CA MET A 528 10.47 4.65 9.68
C MET A 528 11.87 4.02 9.69
N GLY A 529 12.93 4.79 9.41
CA GLY A 529 14.32 4.33 9.51
C GLY A 529 14.71 3.86 10.91
N HIS A 530 14.22 4.54 11.96
CA HIS A 530 14.41 4.09 13.34
C HIS A 530 13.70 2.78 13.65
N LEU A 531 12.48 2.59 13.11
CA LEU A 531 11.75 1.32 13.28
C LEU A 531 12.46 0.18 12.57
N LEU A 532 13.00 0.42 11.36
CA LEU A 532 13.76 -0.56 10.60
C LEU A 532 15.01 -1.03 11.36
N LEU A 533 15.80 -0.10 11.89
CA LEU A 533 16.95 -0.43 12.75
C LEU A 533 16.52 -1.24 13.98
N TRP A 534 15.44 -0.83 14.64
CA TRP A 534 14.97 -1.54 15.83
C TRP A 534 14.50 -2.97 15.51
N ALA A 535 13.90 -3.19 14.35
CA ALA A 535 13.49 -4.51 13.85
C ALA A 535 14.66 -5.37 13.34
N ASP A 536 15.90 -4.88 13.46
CA ASP A 536 17.12 -5.41 12.84
C ASP A 536 16.99 -5.56 11.32
N ALA A 537 16.13 -4.76 10.68
CA ALA A 537 15.71 -4.97 9.30
C ALA A 537 16.77 -4.65 8.23
N ILE A 538 17.85 -3.98 8.61
CA ILE A 538 18.97 -3.70 7.72
C ILE A 538 19.79 -4.98 7.55
N ASP A 539 19.91 -5.44 6.31
CA ASP A 539 20.71 -6.61 5.98
C ASP A 539 22.20 -6.29 6.21
N PRO A 540 23.00 -7.20 6.81
CA PRO A 540 24.43 -6.97 6.99
C PRO A 540 25.18 -6.59 5.71
N ARG A 541 24.73 -7.09 4.54
CA ARG A 541 25.31 -6.76 3.23
C ARG A 541 25.25 -5.26 2.89
N ALA A 542 24.30 -4.52 3.45
CA ALA A 542 24.17 -3.07 3.25
C ALA A 542 25.32 -2.24 3.87
N PHE A 543 26.19 -2.87 4.68
CA PHE A 543 27.38 -2.24 5.25
C PHE A 543 28.67 -2.64 4.54
N GLU A 544 28.61 -3.60 3.62
CA GLU A 544 29.76 -4.03 2.83
C GLU A 544 29.99 -2.97 1.74
N VAL A 545 31.11 -2.24 1.83
CA VAL A 545 31.58 -1.41 0.71
C VAL A 545 32.03 -2.39 -0.38
N PRO A 546 31.59 -2.24 -1.64
CA PRO A 546 32.10 -3.09 -2.72
C PRO A 546 33.64 -3.06 -2.69
N GLU A 547 34.28 -4.24 -2.70
CA GLU A 547 35.70 -4.29 -3.01
C GLU A 547 35.84 -3.63 -4.39
N GLU A 548 36.60 -2.54 -4.48
CA GLU A 548 37.00 -2.02 -5.78
C GLU A 548 37.64 -3.19 -6.51
N GLU A 549 37.07 -3.58 -7.66
CA GLU A 549 37.72 -4.54 -8.54
C GLU A 549 39.08 -3.93 -8.89
N ASP A 550 40.13 -4.37 -8.20
CA ASP A 550 41.52 -4.17 -8.64
C ASP A 550 41.51 -4.56 -10.12
N PRO A 551 41.87 -3.65 -11.05
CA PRO A 551 41.86 -3.97 -12.46
C PRO A 551 42.71 -5.23 -12.62
N GLU A 552 42.06 -6.33 -13.04
CA GLU A 552 42.72 -7.62 -13.23
C GLU A 552 44.07 -7.36 -13.89
N ASP A 553 45.13 -7.81 -13.23
CA ASP A 553 46.50 -7.82 -13.74
C ASP A 553 46.46 -8.30 -15.19
N GLY A 554 46.46 -7.32 -16.10
CA GLY A 554 46.53 -7.54 -17.52
C GLY A 554 47.81 -8.32 -17.76
N ALA A 555 47.64 -9.59 -18.13
CA ALA A 555 48.72 -10.45 -18.55
C ALA A 555 49.61 -9.66 -19.53
N ALA A 556 50.87 -9.52 -19.12
CA ALA A 556 51.91 -8.86 -19.89
C ALA A 556 51.96 -9.44 -21.31
N ASP A 557 51.58 -8.62 -22.29
CA ASP A 557 52.12 -8.72 -23.64
C ASP A 557 53.44 -7.94 -23.61
N GLU A 558 54.53 -8.69 -23.62
CA GLU A 558 55.88 -8.22 -23.88
C GLU A 558 55.88 -7.54 -25.26
N ASP A 559 56.17 -6.24 -25.34
CA ASP A 559 56.90 -5.67 -26.48
C ASP A 559 57.53 -4.30 -26.12
N GLU A 560 58.85 -4.31 -26.25
CA GLU A 560 59.78 -3.21 -26.54
C GLU A 560 59.98 -2.06 -25.52
N ILE A 561 61.08 -2.25 -24.78
CA ILE A 561 61.94 -1.25 -24.14
C ILE A 561 62.33 -0.14 -25.13
N GLU A 562 62.20 1.12 -24.71
CA GLU A 562 63.21 2.14 -24.98
C GLU A 562 63.28 3.15 -23.81
N ASP A 563 64.51 3.50 -23.47
CA ASP A 563 64.97 4.08 -22.22
C ASP A 563 64.61 5.57 -22.07
N GLU A 564 64.41 6.04 -20.84
CA GLU A 564 65.28 7.07 -20.21
C GLU A 564 64.85 7.35 -18.75
N GLU A 565 65.88 7.44 -17.90
CA GLU A 565 65.84 7.53 -16.44
C GLU A 565 65.72 9.00 -15.93
N PRO A 566 65.63 9.24 -14.61
CA PRO A 566 64.70 10.19 -14.02
C PRO A 566 65.31 11.56 -13.67
N HIS A 567 64.46 12.56 -13.45
CA HIS A 567 64.85 13.76 -12.71
C HIS A 567 63.83 14.13 -11.63
N GLU A 568 64.39 14.34 -10.44
CA GLU A 568 63.79 14.71 -9.15
C GLU A 568 63.44 16.21 -9.07
N GLU A 569 62.75 16.56 -7.97
CA GLU A 569 62.59 17.90 -7.37
C GLU A 569 61.63 18.87 -8.09
N GLU A 570 60.86 19.75 -7.46
CA GLU A 570 60.50 20.08 -6.07
C GLU A 570 59.28 21.03 -6.18
N SER A 571 58.63 21.27 -5.05
CA SER A 571 57.54 22.24 -4.82
C SER A 571 57.90 23.70 -5.15
N GLU A 572 56.94 24.50 -5.65
CA GLU A 572 56.55 25.82 -5.08
C GLU A 572 55.41 26.53 -5.87
N VAL A 573 54.29 26.73 -5.17
CA VAL A 573 53.40 27.92 -4.99
C VAL A 573 53.37 29.11 -5.99
N GLU A 574 52.13 29.53 -6.27
CA GLU A 574 51.55 30.87 -6.61
C GLU A 574 51.25 31.30 -8.07
N GLU A 575 50.08 31.97 -8.16
CA GLU A 575 49.18 32.33 -9.27
C GLU A 575 49.70 33.42 -10.26
N PRO A 576 48.85 34.07 -11.10
CA PRO A 576 48.02 33.60 -12.22
C PRO A 576 48.35 34.39 -13.53
N GLU A 577 48.11 33.84 -14.73
CA GLU A 577 48.04 34.67 -15.94
C GLU A 577 46.91 34.22 -16.89
N ASP A 578 46.25 35.25 -17.40
CA ASP A 578 45.19 35.28 -18.41
C ASP A 578 45.59 34.54 -19.70
N ASP A 579 44.60 33.95 -20.39
CA ASP A 579 44.36 34.21 -21.82
C ASP A 579 43.16 33.37 -22.32
N GLU A 580 42.08 34.07 -22.70
CA GLU A 580 41.00 33.55 -23.53
C GLU A 580 41.47 33.44 -24.99
N GLU A 581 41.40 32.24 -25.59
CA GLU A 581 41.32 32.10 -27.05
C GLU A 581 39.87 31.81 -27.48
N PRO A 582 39.25 32.66 -28.32
CA PRO A 582 37.91 32.41 -28.86
C PRO A 582 37.96 31.54 -30.13
N GLU A 583 37.07 30.53 -30.20
CA GLU A 583 36.85 29.70 -31.38
C GLU A 583 36.45 30.50 -32.63
N LEU A 584 37.08 30.16 -33.75
CA LEU A 584 36.93 30.79 -35.06
C LEU A 584 35.64 30.31 -35.78
N LEU A 585 34.87 31.26 -36.30
CA LEU A 585 33.74 31.04 -37.21
C LEU A 585 34.19 30.47 -38.56
N GLU A 586 33.41 29.53 -39.12
CA GLU A 586 33.64 28.92 -40.43
C GLU A 586 33.43 29.91 -41.60
N PRO A 587 34.18 29.75 -42.71
CA PRO A 587 34.14 30.69 -43.83
C PRO A 587 32.81 30.66 -44.59
N GLY A 588 31.97 31.67 -44.36
CA GLY A 588 30.71 31.88 -45.08
C GLY A 588 29.66 32.69 -44.33
N GLU A 589 29.85 32.95 -43.04
CA GLU A 589 28.90 33.68 -42.21
C GLU A 589 29.29 35.17 -42.06
N ALA A 590 28.38 36.07 -42.42
CA ALA A 590 28.57 37.51 -42.30
C ALA A 590 27.96 38.01 -40.98
N PRO A 591 28.69 38.77 -40.14
CA PRO A 591 28.19 39.25 -38.86
C PRO A 591 27.18 40.41 -39.01
N ASP A 592 26.16 40.41 -38.15
CA ASP A 592 25.10 41.42 -38.07
C ASP A 592 25.63 42.80 -37.63
N PRO A 593 25.43 43.88 -38.41
CA PRO A 593 25.94 45.22 -38.11
C PRO A 593 25.21 45.99 -37.00
N ALA A 594 24.38 45.36 -36.17
CA ALA A 594 23.59 46.05 -35.13
C ALA A 594 24.05 45.84 -33.67
N ALA A 595 25.17 45.17 -33.39
CA ALA A 595 25.64 44.94 -32.01
C ALA A 595 26.98 45.62 -31.69
N THR A 596 27.02 46.96 -31.77
CA THR A 596 28.11 47.78 -31.22
C THR A 596 27.58 48.71 -30.12
N SER A 597 27.77 48.28 -28.86
CA SER A 597 28.11 48.99 -27.60
C SER A 597 28.00 50.53 -27.51
N PRO A 598 27.81 51.16 -26.30
CA PRO A 598 28.43 50.73 -25.04
C PRO A 598 27.64 50.90 -23.71
N VAL A 599 27.99 50.02 -22.76
CA VAL A 599 27.74 50.15 -21.31
C VAL A 599 28.84 51.01 -20.69
N PRO A 600 28.50 51.99 -19.82
CA PRO A 600 29.45 52.61 -18.91
C PRO A 600 29.09 52.40 -17.43
N GLY A 601 29.97 51.71 -16.69
CA GLY A 601 30.31 52.04 -15.29
C GLY A 601 31.71 52.67 -15.25
N PRO A 602 32.38 52.91 -14.09
CA PRO A 602 32.01 52.73 -12.68
C PRO A 602 32.18 54.04 -11.86
N VAL A 603 32.07 54.01 -10.52
CA VAL A 603 32.95 54.72 -9.53
C VAL A 603 32.47 54.47 -8.07
N VAL A 604 33.40 53.91 -7.27
CA VAL A 604 33.47 53.55 -5.83
C VAL A 604 32.55 52.46 -5.29
#